data_AF-A0A0J7IQV8-F1
#
_entry.id   AF-A0A0J7IQV8-F1
#
_cell.length_a   1.000
_cell.length_b   1.000
_cell.length_c   1.000
_cell.angle_alpha   90.00
_cell.angle_beta   90.00
_cell.angle_gamma   90.00
#
_symmetry.space_group_name_H-M   'P 1'
#
loop_
_entity.id
_entity.type
_entity.pdbx_description
1 polymer ?
#
loop_
_entity_poly.entity_id
_entity_poly.type
_entity_poly.pdbx_seq_one_letter_code
_entity_poly.pdbx_strand_id
1 'polypeptide(L)'
;METPDLDAAFGTSKPFEYWLNDPTNPIVYCLLQLEGKDFLAKNGYTVELIQKTADHDTFCITVSDDALDSFQGYLMEHSKKLLGKSLSITFHHRGKPRHAFEGIIGGVTNKKDNGSG
;
A
#
# COMPACT_ATOMS: atom_id res chain seq x y z
N MET A 1 31.28 -10.59 34.39
CA MET A 1 30.02 -9.85 34.20
C MET A 1 29.57 -10.16 32.80
N GLU A 2 28.57 -11.02 32.65
CA GLU A 2 27.94 -11.28 31.36
C GLU A 2 27.17 -10.03 30.96
N THR A 3 27.43 -9.51 29.77
CA THR A 3 26.65 -8.43 29.17
C THR A 3 25.23 -8.95 28.96
N PRO A 4 24.19 -8.29 29.50
CA PRO A 4 22.82 -8.72 29.27
C PRO A 4 22.51 -8.62 27.77
N ASP A 5 21.94 -9.70 27.23
CA ASP A 5 21.46 -9.78 25.86
C ASP A 5 20.28 -8.81 25.69
N LEU A 6 20.55 -7.67 25.04
CA LEU A 6 19.58 -6.60 24.82
C LEU A 6 18.45 -7.05 23.90
N ASP A 7 18.65 -8.09 23.07
CA ASP A 7 17.62 -8.61 22.17
C ASP A 7 16.51 -9.36 22.91
N ALA A 8 16.80 -9.90 24.11
CA ALA A 8 15.80 -10.52 24.97
C ALA A 8 14.93 -9.50 25.74
N ALA A 9 15.40 -8.26 25.90
CA ALA A 9 14.72 -7.22 26.66
C ALA A 9 13.68 -6.44 25.83
N PHE A 10 13.87 -6.37 24.51
CA PHE A 10 12.92 -5.77 23.58
C PHE A 10 12.18 -6.89 22.85
N GLY A 11 11.06 -7.33 23.42
CA GLY A 11 10.27 -8.46 22.93
C GLY A 11 10.27 -8.57 21.41
N THR A 12 10.79 -9.69 20.90
CA THR A 12 11.02 -9.96 19.49
C THR A 12 9.78 -9.62 18.66
N SER A 13 9.79 -8.44 18.05
CA SER A 13 8.75 -8.02 17.12
C SER A 13 8.75 -9.02 15.96
N LYS A 14 7.73 -9.86 15.88
CA LYS A 14 7.61 -10.80 14.76
C LYS A 14 7.44 -10.00 13.46
N PRO A 15 8.06 -10.44 12.35
CA PRO A 15 8.01 -9.72 11.08
C PRO A 15 6.58 -9.64 10.54
N PHE A 16 6.34 -8.68 9.64
CA PHE A 16 5.02 -8.48 9.02
C PHE A 16 4.47 -9.76 8.39
N GLU A 17 5.32 -10.51 7.69
CA GLU A 17 5.01 -11.75 7.00
C GLU A 17 4.55 -12.84 7.96
N TYR A 18 5.05 -12.85 9.20
CA TYR A 18 4.54 -13.74 10.24
C TYR A 18 3.08 -13.40 10.55
N TRP A 19 2.78 -12.12 10.81
CA TRP A 19 1.43 -11.67 11.16
C TRP A 19 0.45 -11.77 10.00
N LEU A 20 0.91 -11.53 8.77
CA LEU A 20 0.09 -11.66 7.56
C LEU A 20 -0.38 -13.10 7.36
N ASN A 21 0.48 -14.09 7.67
CA ASN A 21 0.20 -15.51 7.49
C ASN A 21 -0.46 -16.19 8.70
N ASP A 22 -0.61 -15.47 9.82
CA ASP A 22 -1.23 -15.99 11.05
C ASP A 22 -2.76 -16.19 10.87
N PRO A 23 -3.28 -17.44 10.93
CA PRO A 23 -4.72 -17.70 10.80
C PRO A 23 -5.56 -17.18 11.97
N THR A 24 -4.93 -16.88 13.11
CA THR A 24 -5.58 -16.39 14.32
C THR A 24 -5.68 -14.86 14.35
N ASN A 25 -4.90 -14.18 13.51
CA ASN A 25 -4.91 -12.72 13.42
C ASN A 25 -6.22 -12.23 12.77
N PRO A 26 -7.02 -11.40 13.48
CA PRO A 26 -8.29 -10.90 12.96
C PRO A 26 -8.14 -9.70 12.02
N ILE A 27 -6.93 -9.15 11.87
CA ILE A 27 -6.70 -7.96 11.06
C ILE A 27 -6.93 -8.31 9.58
N VAL A 28 -7.62 -7.41 8.89
CA VAL A 28 -7.72 -7.41 7.43
C VAL A 28 -6.62 -6.51 6.90
N TYR A 29 -5.68 -7.10 6.16
CA TYR A 29 -4.64 -6.36 5.46
C TYR A 29 -5.13 -6.02 4.06
N CYS A 30 -4.95 -4.76 3.66
CA CYS A 30 -5.00 -4.37 2.26
C CYS A 30 -3.56 -4.42 1.74
N LEU A 31 -3.34 -5.08 0.60
CA LEU A 31 -2.04 -5.20 -0.05
C LEU A 31 -2.15 -4.74 -1.49
N LEU A 32 -1.17 -3.97 -1.95
CA LEU A 32 -1.13 -3.44 -3.31
C LEU A 32 0.02 -4.09 -4.08
N GLN A 33 -0.23 -4.46 -5.33
CA GLN A 33 0.82 -4.85 -6.26
C GLN A 33 0.65 -4.09 -7.57
N LEU A 34 1.77 -3.60 -8.10
CA LEU A 34 1.87 -2.89 -9.36
C LEU A 34 2.62 -3.78 -10.35
N GLU A 35 1.98 -4.18 -11.45
CA GLU A 35 2.55 -5.12 -12.42
C GLU A 35 3.09 -6.42 -11.76
N GLY A 36 2.38 -6.91 -10.73
CA GLY A 36 2.74 -8.13 -9.99
C GLY A 36 3.88 -7.97 -8.98
N LYS A 37 4.38 -6.75 -8.74
CA LYS A 37 5.39 -6.46 -7.72
C LYS A 37 4.77 -5.70 -6.55
N ASP A 38 5.22 -5.98 -5.34
CA ASP A 38 4.74 -5.30 -4.14
C ASP A 38 4.89 -3.79 -4.26
N PHE A 39 3.80 -3.08 -3.93
CA PHE A 39 3.68 -1.64 -4.11
C PHE A 39 3.29 -1.00 -2.79
N LEU A 40 3.96 0.11 -2.43
CA LEU A 40 3.71 0.89 -1.21
C LEU A 40 3.78 0.08 0.11
N ALA A 41 4.48 -1.07 0.12
CA ALA A 41 4.57 -1.95 1.29
C ALA A 41 5.15 -1.30 2.56
N LYS A 42 5.93 -0.21 2.39
CA LYS A 42 6.55 0.56 3.48
C LYS A 42 5.85 1.89 3.77
N ASN A 43 4.83 2.25 2.99
CA ASN A 43 4.15 3.54 3.06
C ASN A 43 2.74 3.38 3.62
N GLY A 44 2.25 4.38 4.34
CA GLY A 44 0.83 4.48 4.66
C GLY A 44 0.04 4.89 3.43
N TYR A 45 -1.11 4.26 3.21
CA TYR A 45 -2.00 4.62 2.12
C TYR A 45 -3.47 4.35 2.48
N THR A 46 -4.36 5.05 1.78
CA THR A 46 -5.81 4.82 1.86
C THR A 46 -6.29 4.29 0.51
N VAL A 47 -7.10 3.24 0.56
CA VAL A 47 -7.77 2.68 -0.63
C VAL A 47 -9.27 2.93 -0.51
N GLU A 48 -9.84 3.52 -1.55
CA GLU A 48 -11.29 3.58 -1.75
C GLU A 48 -11.63 2.70 -2.97
N LEU A 49 -12.50 1.72 -2.77
CA LEU A 49 -13.00 0.84 -3.83
C LEU A 49 -14.52 1.04 -3.95
N ILE A 50 -14.98 1.43 -5.14
CA ILE A 50 -16.38 1.70 -5.43
C ILE A 50 -16.83 0.67 -6.46
N GLN A 51 -17.73 -0.23 -6.06
CA GLN A 51 -18.26 -1.29 -6.92
C GLN A 51 -19.72 -1.03 -7.29
N LYS A 52 -20.07 -1.21 -8.56
CA LYS A 52 -21.40 -0.87 -9.09
C LYS A 52 -21.95 -1.99 -9.96
N THR A 53 -23.25 -2.27 -9.85
CA THR A 53 -23.90 -3.39 -10.58
C THR A 53 -24.13 -3.12 -12.07
N ALA A 54 -23.99 -1.87 -12.55
CA ALA A 54 -24.31 -1.47 -13.93
C ALA A 54 -23.37 -0.38 -14.48
N ASP A 55 -22.15 -0.28 -13.94
CA ASP A 55 -21.14 0.71 -14.33
C ASP A 55 -19.75 0.13 -14.01
N HIS A 56 -18.69 0.81 -14.41
CA HIS A 56 -17.33 0.40 -14.09
C HIS A 56 -17.04 0.56 -12.59
N ASP A 57 -16.47 -0.49 -12.00
CA ASP A 57 -15.85 -0.41 -10.69
C ASP A 57 -14.62 0.51 -10.78
N THR A 58 -14.46 1.37 -9.78
CA THR A 58 -13.35 2.32 -9.73
C THR A 58 -12.62 2.21 -8.40
N PHE A 59 -11.33 2.50 -8.42
CA PHE A 59 -10.52 2.59 -7.21
C PHE A 59 -9.76 3.90 -7.15
N CYS A 60 -9.46 4.35 -5.94
CA CYS A 60 -8.59 5.48 -5.67
C CYS A 60 -7.59 5.10 -4.57
N ILE A 61 -6.31 5.37 -4.81
CA ILE A 61 -5.25 5.21 -3.81
C ILE A 61 -4.72 6.60 -3.47
N THR A 62 -4.79 6.95 -2.20
CA THR A 62 -4.21 8.18 -1.66
C THR A 62 -2.98 7.84 -0.83
N VAL A 63 -1.88 8.54 -1.10
CA VAL A 63 -0.59 8.40 -0.43
C VAL A 63 -0.05 9.79 -0.05
N SER A 64 0.94 9.82 0.84
CA SER A 64 1.75 11.02 1.06
C SER A 64 2.54 11.39 -0.20
N ASP A 65 2.97 12.65 -0.28
CA ASP A 65 3.72 13.18 -1.42
C ASP A 65 5.08 12.49 -1.59
N ASP A 66 5.74 12.17 -0.48
CA ASP A 66 7.03 11.47 -0.42
C ASP A 66 6.96 9.95 -0.72
N ALA A 67 5.77 9.36 -0.79
CA ALA A 67 5.60 7.93 -0.99
C ALA A 67 5.92 7.47 -2.43
N LEU A 68 5.81 8.39 -3.39
CA LEU A 68 6.03 8.11 -4.82
C LEU A 68 7.13 8.98 -5.43
N ASP A 69 7.19 10.25 -5.03
CA ASP A 69 8.14 11.23 -5.56
C ASP A 69 9.04 11.73 -4.43
N SER A 70 10.29 12.07 -4.75
CA SER A 70 11.16 12.69 -3.74
C SER A 70 10.80 14.16 -3.57
N PHE A 71 10.83 14.66 -2.33
CA PHE A 71 10.55 16.06 -2.01
C PHE A 71 11.47 17.05 -2.75
N GLN A 72 12.70 16.63 -3.08
CA GLN A 72 13.71 17.45 -3.77
C GLN A 72 13.63 17.38 -5.31
N GLY A 73 12.79 16.51 -5.87
CA GLY A 73 12.66 16.30 -7.32
C GLY A 73 11.59 17.16 -7.98
N TYR A 74 11.43 17.00 -9.29
CA TYR A 74 10.30 17.60 -10.01
C TYR A 74 9.00 16.90 -9.59
N LEU A 75 7.96 17.69 -9.34
CA LEU A 75 6.65 17.16 -8.95
C LEU A 75 6.12 16.20 -10.02
N MET A 76 5.70 15.01 -9.58
CA MET A 76 5.13 13.95 -10.40
C MET A 76 6.08 13.21 -11.35
N GLU A 77 7.40 13.24 -11.13
CA GLU A 77 8.37 12.58 -12.00
C GLU A 77 8.20 11.05 -12.06
N HIS A 78 7.94 10.41 -10.93
CA HIS A 78 7.72 8.97 -10.81
C HIS A 78 6.24 8.62 -10.81
N SER A 79 5.38 9.44 -10.20
CA SER A 79 3.95 9.13 -10.12
C SER A 79 3.25 9.15 -11.49
N LYS A 80 3.65 9.99 -12.45
CA LYS A 80 3.11 9.94 -13.83
C LYS A 80 3.40 8.63 -14.56
N LYS A 81 4.49 7.95 -14.21
CA LYS A 81 4.88 6.66 -14.83
C LYS A 81 3.96 5.51 -14.40
N LEU A 82 3.04 5.75 -13.47
CA LEU A 82 2.03 4.78 -13.03
C LEU A 82 0.86 4.66 -14.00
N LEU A 83 0.61 5.67 -14.83
CA LEU A 83 -0.50 5.65 -15.78
C LEU A 83 -0.42 4.45 -16.72
N GLY A 84 -1.55 3.76 -16.90
CA GLY A 84 -1.66 2.58 -17.75
C GLY A 84 -1.10 1.29 -17.16
N LYS A 85 -0.47 1.34 -15.98
CA LYS A 85 -0.01 0.12 -15.29
C LYS A 85 -1.17 -0.62 -14.65
N SER A 86 -1.08 -1.95 -14.62
CA SER A 86 -2.01 -2.79 -13.87
C SER A 86 -1.71 -2.72 -12.37
N LEU A 87 -2.76 -2.68 -11.58
CA LEU A 87 -2.70 -2.68 -10.13
C LEU A 87 -3.70 -3.69 -9.57
N SER A 88 -3.24 -4.50 -8.62
CA SER A 88 -4.09 -5.38 -7.83
C SER A 88 -4.21 -4.88 -6.39
N ILE A 89 -5.42 -4.90 -5.85
CA ILE A 89 -5.75 -4.62 -4.46
C ILE A 89 -6.23 -5.94 -3.84
N THR A 90 -5.44 -6.50 -2.91
CA THR A 90 -5.76 -7.77 -2.26
C THR A 90 -6.11 -7.56 -0.80
N PHE A 91 -7.27 -8.06 -0.40
CA PHE A 91 -7.68 -8.14 1.00
C PHE A 91 -7.29 -9.50 1.57
N HIS A 92 -6.39 -9.48 2.55
CA HIS A 92 -5.86 -10.65 3.22
C HIS A 92 -6.37 -10.72 4.65
N HIS A 93 -6.94 -11.86 5.04
CA HIS A 93 -7.55 -12.02 6.35
C HIS A 93 -7.41 -13.47 6.84
N ARG A 94 -6.95 -13.61 8.09
CA ARG A 94 -6.64 -14.89 8.74
C ARG A 94 -5.69 -15.74 7.91
N GLY A 95 -4.52 -15.19 7.60
CA GLY A 95 -3.46 -15.93 6.93
C GLY A 95 -3.67 -16.21 5.44
N LYS A 96 -4.75 -15.72 4.83
CA LYS A 96 -5.08 -16.02 3.42
C LYS A 96 -5.64 -14.81 2.66
N PRO A 97 -5.35 -14.69 1.35
CA PRO A 97 -6.06 -13.76 0.49
C PRO A 97 -7.53 -14.17 0.38
N ARG A 98 -8.44 -13.20 0.50
CA ARG A 98 -9.90 -13.42 0.50
C ARG A 98 -10.60 -12.82 -0.70
N HIS A 99 -10.15 -11.65 -1.11
CA HIS A 99 -10.70 -10.94 -2.25
C HIS A 99 -9.60 -10.15 -2.92
N ALA A 100 -9.68 -10.05 -4.24
CA ALA A 100 -8.77 -9.25 -5.04
C ALA A 100 -9.58 -8.45 -6.05
N PHE A 101 -9.22 -7.19 -6.18
CA PHE A 101 -9.64 -6.32 -7.27
C PHE A 101 -8.43 -6.08 -8.17
N GLU A 102 -8.63 -6.13 -9.49
CA GLU A 102 -7.60 -5.82 -10.46
C GLU A 102 -8.12 -4.73 -11.40
N GLY A 103 -7.28 -3.73 -11.66
CA GLY A 103 -7.64 -2.62 -12.53
C GLY A 103 -6.41 -1.94 -13.13
N ILE A 104 -6.66 -0.88 -13.88
CA ILE A 104 -5.63 -0.08 -14.53
C ILE A 104 -5.64 1.32 -13.92
N ILE A 105 -4.46 1.87 -13.66
CA ILE A 105 -4.33 3.25 -13.20
C ILE A 105 -4.65 4.20 -14.36
N GLY A 106 -5.87 4.74 -14.36
CA GLY A 106 -6.36 5.66 -15.39
C GLY A 106 -6.03 7.13 -15.16
N GLY A 107 -5.63 7.51 -13.94
CA GLY A 107 -5.36 8.90 -13.58
C GLY A 107 -4.43 9.01 -12.38
N VAL A 108 -3.61 10.05 -12.37
CA VAL A 108 -2.72 10.40 -11.24
C VAL A 108 -2.82 11.90 -11.03
N THR A 109 -3.17 12.32 -9.82
CA THR A 109 -3.34 13.72 -9.45
C THR A 109 -2.60 14.00 -8.16
N ASN A 110 -1.95 15.15 -8.08
CA ASN A 110 -1.38 15.63 -6.82
C ASN A 110 -2.37 16.60 -6.16
N LYS A 111 -2.79 16.31 -4.91
CA LYS A 111 -3.75 17.13 -4.15
C LYS A 111 -3.09 18.36 -3.50
N LYS A 112 -2.19 19.05 -4.22
CA LYS A 112 -1.73 20.38 -3.83
C LYS A 112 -2.89 21.35 -4.01
N ASP A 113 -3.66 21.48 -2.95
CA ASP A 113 -4.57 22.60 -2.73
C ASP A 113 -3.73 23.70 -2.07
N ASN A 114 -3.67 24.89 -2.70
CA ASN A 114 -2.93 26.10 -2.33
C ASN A 114 -1.56 26.33 -3.01
N GLY A 115 -1.55 27.35 -3.88
CA GLY A 115 -0.40 27.82 -4.63
C GLY A 115 0.69 28.48 -3.77
N SER A 116 1.62 27.67 -3.30
CA SER A 116 2.96 28.13 -2.97
C SER A 116 3.94 27.04 -3.35
N GLY A 117 4.77 27.35 -4.34
CA GLY A 117 5.95 26.59 -4.72
C GLY A 117 7.10 26.79 -3.75
#